data_AF-A0A357SYD5-F1
#
_entry.id   AF-A0A357SYD5-F1
#
_cell.length_a   1.000
_cell.length_b   1.000
_cell.length_c   1.000
_cell.angle_alpha   90.00
_cell.angle_beta   90.00
_cell.angle_gamma   90.00
#
_symmetry.space_group_name_H-M   'P 1'
#
loop_
_entity.id
_entity.type
_entity.pdbx_description
1 polymer ?
#
loop_
_entity_poly.entity_id
_entity_poly.type
_entity_poly.pdbx_seq_one_letter_code
_entity_poly.pdbx_strand_id
1 'polypeptide(L)' 'MGDYLNIKKREAFSSMSTVNAYNEKKTIRTYLIGDTDINPFISEYLGSLMFYPYPLKNKIFKEVKEVEYNLFCLENDFI' A
#
# COMPACT_ATOMS: atom_id res chain seq x y z
N MET A 1 -49.27 24.62 23.39
CA MET A 1 -49.85 25.43 22.30
C MET A 1 -48.80 26.46 21.92
N GLY A 2 -48.19 26.32 20.74
CA GLY A 2 -47.07 27.17 20.32
C GLY A 2 -46.26 26.46 19.25
N ASP A 3 -46.44 26.92 18.02
CA ASP A 3 -46.06 26.30 16.75
C ASP A 3 -44.54 26.12 16.60
N TYR A 4 -44.10 24.90 16.28
CA TYR A 4 -42.83 24.67 15.59
C TYR A 4 -43.10 24.02 14.24
N LEU A 5 -42.73 24.79 13.22
CA LEU A 5 -42.99 24.61 11.81
C LEU A 5 -42.74 23.20 11.30
N ASN A 6 -43.76 22.72 10.60
CA ASN A 6 -43.74 21.58 9.71
C ASN A 6 -42.88 21.91 8.48
N ILE A 7 -41.57 21.68 8.54
CA ILE A 7 -40.67 21.80 7.38
C ILE A 7 -40.56 20.42 6.71
N LYS A 8 -41.53 20.10 5.85
CA LYS A 8 -41.32 19.13 4.76
C LYS A 8 -40.62 19.83 3.60
N LYS A 9 -39.70 19.09 2.95
CA LYS A 9 -38.70 19.47 1.92
C LYS A 9 -37.39 19.96 2.54
N ARG A 10 -36.27 19.27 2.35
CA ARG A 10 -35.76 18.72 1.09
C ARG A 10 -35.17 17.33 1.28
N GLU A 11 -35.31 16.51 0.25
CA GLU A 11 -34.64 15.21 0.07
C GLU A 11 -33.14 15.37 0.35
N ALA A 12 -32.72 14.96 1.54
CA ALA A 12 -31.33 14.73 1.84
C ALA A 12 -31.16 13.21 1.83
N PHE A 13 -30.73 12.64 0.71
CA PHE A 13 -30.00 11.36 0.67
C PHE A 13 -29.43 11.19 -0.75
N SER A 14 -28.58 12.13 -1.15
CA SER A 14 -27.51 11.78 -2.08
C SER A 14 -26.57 10.88 -1.29
N SER A 15 -26.57 9.59 -1.60
CA SER A 15 -25.71 8.55 -1.03
C SER A 15 -24.25 9.03 -1.01
N MET A 16 -23.78 9.57 0.12
CA MET A 16 -22.35 9.68 0.35
C MET A 16 -21.86 8.25 0.52
N SER A 17 -21.27 7.68 -0.54
CA SER A 17 -20.55 6.41 -0.44
C SER A 17 -19.58 6.54 0.73
N THR A 18 -19.78 5.73 1.76
CA THR A 18 -18.93 5.79 2.94
C THR A 18 -17.58 5.20 2.56
N VAL A 19 -16.52 5.98 2.74
CA VAL A 19 -15.15 5.50 2.51
C VAL A 19 -14.58 5.07 3.85
N ASN A 20 -14.16 3.81 3.93
CA ASN A 20 -13.52 3.24 5.12
C ASN A 20 -12.01 3.22 4.92
N ALA A 21 -11.27 3.71 5.90
CA ALA A 21 -9.81 3.66 5.93
C ALA A 21 -9.35 2.97 7.21
N TYR A 22 -8.50 1.95 7.09
CA TYR A 22 -8.02 1.19 8.24
C TYR A 22 -6.63 0.59 8.01
N ASN A 23 -5.94 0.24 9.09
CA ASN A 23 -4.66 -0.46 9.04
C ASN A 23 -4.89 -1.96 9.29
N GLU A 24 -4.24 -2.80 8.50
CA GLU A 24 -4.27 -4.26 8.65
C GLU A 24 -2.85 -4.80 8.67
N LYS A 25 -2.59 -5.81 9.51
CA LYS A 25 -1.36 -6.59 9.44
C LYS A 25 -1.61 -7.86 8.65
N LYS A 26 -0.88 -8.04 7.55
CA LYS A 26 -1.05 -9.20 6.67
C LYS A 26 0.26 -9.93 6.44
N THR A 27 0.22 -11.24 6.60
CA THR A 27 1.34 -12.12 6.27
C THR A 27 1.35 -12.42 4.79
N ILE A 28 2.45 -12.10 4.12
CA ILE A 28 2.65 -12.35 2.70
C ILE A 28 3.89 -13.23 2.53
N ARG A 29 3.78 -14.21 1.63
CA ARG A 29 4.88 -15.07 1.20
C ARG A 29 5.82 -14.28 0.30
N THR A 30 6.97 -13.88 0.83
CA THR A 30 7.93 -13.01 0.15
C THR A 30 9.24 -13.78 -0.11
N TYR A 31 9.74 -13.67 -1.34
CA TYR A 31 11.09 -14.14 -1.65
C TYR A 31 12.11 -13.23 -1.01
N LEU A 32 13.04 -13.81 -0.25
CA LEU A 32 14.10 -13.03 0.34
C LEU A 32 15.05 -12.56 -0.76
N ILE A 33 15.67 -11.41 -0.53
CA ILE A 33 16.70 -10.89 -1.43
C ILE A 33 18.06 -11.32 -0.89
N GLY A 34 18.88 -11.87 -1.77
CA GLY A 34 20.26 -12.26 -1.56
C GLY A 34 21.15 -11.14 -1.06
N ASP A 35 22.35 -11.53 -0.64
CA ASP A 35 23.39 -10.58 -0.30
C ASP A 35 23.61 -9.59 -1.46
N THR A 36 23.81 -8.34 -1.07
CA THR A 36 24.12 -7.25 -1.98
C THR A 36 25.41 -7.57 -2.72
N ASP A 37 25.49 -7.18 -3.99
CA ASP A 37 26.80 -7.20 -4.64
C ASP A 37 27.72 -6.21 -3.90
N ILE A 38 28.92 -6.67 -3.56
CA ILE A 38 29.93 -5.85 -2.86
C ILE A 38 30.35 -4.67 -3.74
N ASN A 39 30.13 -4.77 -5.06
CA ASN A 39 30.45 -3.73 -6.01
C ASN A 39 29.20 -2.96 -6.49
N PRO A 40 28.78 -1.89 -5.79
CA PRO A 40 27.61 -1.09 -6.17
C PRO A 40 27.81 -0.30 -7.48
N PHE A 41 29.03 -0.27 -8.04
CA PHE A 41 29.40 0.60 -9.16
C PHE A 41 29.54 -0.11 -10.51
N ILE A 42 29.63 -1.44 -10.55
CA ILE A 42 29.87 -2.17 -11.80
C ILE A 42 28.71 -3.14 -12.05
N SER A 43 27.59 -2.60 -12.53
CA SER A 43 26.72 -3.39 -13.41
C SER A 43 27.23 -3.17 -14.83
N GLU A 44 27.99 -4.12 -15.38
CA GLU A 44 28.34 -4.14 -16.81
C GLU A 44 27.10 -4.11 -17.72
N TYR A 45 25.92 -4.42 -17.16
CA TYR A 45 24.68 -4.64 -17.88
C TYR A 45 23.83 -3.36 -18.09
N LEU A 46 24.02 -2.30 -17.30
CA LEU A 46 23.07 -1.17 -17.28
C LEU A 46 23.65 0.20 -17.65
N GLY A 47 24.96 0.35 -17.84
CA GLY A 47 25.57 1.61 -18.31
C GLY A 47 25.25 2.84 -17.45
N SER A 48 24.77 2.64 -16.23
CA SER A 48 24.26 3.67 -15.32
C SER A 48 24.73 3.36 -13.90
N LEU A 49 25.24 4.40 -13.23
CA LEU A 49 25.60 4.39 -11.82
C LEU A 49 24.32 4.15 -11.00
N MET A 50 24.22 2.98 -10.39
CA MET A 50 23.09 2.59 -9.56
C MET A 50 22.88 3.52 -8.36
N PHE A 51 21.61 3.66 -7.96
CA PHE A 51 21.05 4.65 -7.03
C PHE A 51 21.60 4.58 -5.59
N TYR A 52 22.63 5.39 -5.29
CA TYR A 52 23.05 5.68 -3.92
C TYR A 52 21.89 6.32 -3.13
N PRO A 53 21.61 5.91 -1.88
CA PRO A 53 22.39 5.00 -1.01
C PRO A 53 21.94 3.53 -1.03
N TYR A 54 21.02 3.12 -1.91
CA TYR A 54 20.46 1.77 -1.87
C TYR A 54 21.33 0.77 -2.65
N PRO A 55 21.74 -0.34 -2.02
CA PRO A 55 22.64 -1.29 -2.65
C PRO A 55 21.90 -2.08 -3.75
N LEU A 56 22.63 -2.38 -4.83
CA LEU A 56 22.16 -3.25 -5.90
C LEU A 56 21.98 -4.68 -5.35
N LYS A 57 20.74 -5.17 -5.35
CA LYS A 57 20.42 -6.54 -4.94
C LYS A 57 19.86 -7.33 -6.12
N ASN A 58 20.72 -8.06 -6.81
CA ASN A 58 20.35 -8.77 -8.05
C ASN A 58 20.04 -10.25 -7.86
N LYS A 59 20.28 -10.80 -6.66
CA LYS A 59 20.05 -12.20 -6.36
C LYS A 59 18.75 -12.32 -5.57
N ILE A 60 17.78 -13.05 -6.10
CA ILE A 60 16.57 -13.42 -5.36
C ILE A 60 16.80 -14.83 -4.80
N PHE A 61 16.56 -15.04 -3.50
CA PHE A 61 16.61 -16.38 -2.91
C PHE A 61 15.50 -17.24 -3.50
N LYS A 62 15.79 -18.53 -3.71
CA LYS A 62 14.78 -19.50 -4.17
C LYS A 62 13.73 -19.82 -3.09
N GLU A 63 14.08 -19.56 -1.84
CA GLU A 63 13.23 -19.85 -0.68
C GLU A 63 12.30 -18.68 -0.36
N VAL A 64 11.07 -19.03 0.02
CA VAL A 64 9.99 -18.10 0.36
C VAL A 64 9.82 -18.07 1.86
N LYS A 65 9.76 -16.86 2.43
CA LYS A 65 9.49 -16.66 3.86
C LYS A 65 8.16 -15.96 4.07
N GLU A 66 7.50 -16.26 5.17
CA GLU A 66 6.34 -15.51 5.64
C GLU A 66 6.81 -14.22 6.32
N VAL A 67 6.37 -13.07 5.78
CA VAL A 67 6.73 -11.74 6.28
C VAL A 67 5.44 -10.97 6.58
N GLU A 68 5.37 -10.37 7.76
CA GLU A 68 4.26 -9.51 8.17
C GLU A 68 4.44 -8.10 7.59
N TYR A 69 3.43 -7.61 6.88
CA TYR A 69 3.37 -6.24 6.37
C TYR A 69 2.24 -5.47 7.04
N ASN A 70 2.50 -4.20 7.35
CA ASN A 70 1.45 -3.25 7.70
C ASN A 70 0.86 -2.70 6.40
N LEU A 71 -0.41 -2.97 6.16
CA LEU A 71 -1.18 -2.48 5.03
C LEU A 71 -2.05 -1.31 5.47
N PHE A 72 -2.14 -0.31 4.61
CA PHE A 72 -3.13 0.76 4.72
C PHE A 72 -4.22 0.47 3.69
N CYS A 73 -5.42 0.12 4.17
CA CYS A 73 -6.55 -0.28 3.35
C CYS A 73 -7.53 0.90 3.21
N LEU A 74 -8.06 1.06 2.00
CA LEU A 74 -9.06 2.05 1.67
C LEU A 74 -10.12 1.38 0.79
N GLU A 75 -11.35 1.32 1.28
CA GLU A 75 -12.46 0.64 0.61
C GLU A 75 -13.74 1.49 0.64
N ASN A 76 -14.65 1.19 -0.29
CA ASN A 76 -16.01 1.74 -0.30
C ASN A 76 -16.98 0.67 -0.84
N ASP A 77 -18.24 1.04 -1.03
CA ASP A 77 -19.28 0.10 -1.48
C ASP A 77 -19.03 -0.51 -2.88
N PHE A 78 -18.03 -0.02 -3.63
CA PHE A 78 -17.71 -0.43 -5.01
C PHE A 78 -16.33 -1.07 -5.18
N ILE A 79 -15.39 -0.81 -4.28
CA ILE A 79 -13.97 -1.24 -4.36
C ILE A 79 -13.50 -1.68 -2.97
#